data_AF-A0A920VLJ6-F1
#
_entry.id   AF-A0A920VLJ6-F1
#
_cell.length_a   1.000
_cell.length_b   1.000
_cell.length_c   1.000
_cell.angle_alpha   90.00
_cell.angle_beta   90.00
_cell.angle_gamma   90.00
#
_symmetry.space_group_name_H-M   'P 1'
#
loop_
_entity.id
_entity.type
_entity.pdbx_description
1 polymer ?
#
loop_
_entity_poly.entity_id
_entity_poly.type
_entity_poly.pdbx_seq_one_letter_code
_entity_poly.pdbx_strand_id
1 'polypeptide(L)'
;MKAARLLARSFSEAGASIVFAGEAESWRHWPERENLQSIANVELVPLDVSDTQSVEELCGEIGGKVDILVNNARFVRPGGVVDGGNLVFAQKGNGSELSRADAPCSGVWPGDARPRC
;
A
#
# COMPACT_ATOMS: atom_id res chain seq x y z
N MET A 1 10.65 5.67 -3.29
CA MET A 1 9.61 4.65 -3.08
C MET A 1 9.54 4.29 -1.58
N LYS A 2 9.19 5.24 -0.67
CA LYS A 2 9.29 4.97 0.79
C LYS A 2 8.15 4.11 1.34
N ALA A 3 6.93 4.26 0.81
CA ALA A 3 5.75 3.58 1.34
C ALA A 3 5.65 2.11 0.91
N ALA A 4 6.03 1.77 -0.33
CA ALA A 4 5.89 0.40 -0.84
C ALA A 4 6.72 -0.62 -0.04
N ARG A 5 7.93 -0.27 0.38
CA ARG A 5 8.78 -1.15 1.21
C ARG A 5 8.14 -1.50 2.55
N LEU A 6 7.51 -0.52 3.20
CA LEU A 6 6.85 -0.75 4.49
C LEU A 6 5.64 -1.68 4.32
N LEU A 7 4.86 -1.49 3.26
CA LEU A 7 3.73 -2.35 2.95
C LEU A 7 4.18 -3.80 2.67
N ALA A 8 5.20 -3.97 1.82
CA ALA A 8 5.75 -5.30 1.51
C ALA A 8 6.26 -6.01 2.76
N ARG A 9 6.96 -5.28 3.63
CA ARG A 9 7.42 -5.80 4.93
C ARG A 9 6.24 -6.22 5.83
N SER A 10 5.22 -5.37 5.96
CA SER A 10 4.06 -5.66 6.79
C SER A 10 3.26 -6.85 6.28
N PHE A 11 3.13 -7.04 4.97
CA PHE A 11 2.48 -8.23 4.40
C PHE A 11 3.31 -9.49 4.63
N SER A 12 4.62 -9.41 4.48
CA SER A 12 5.53 -10.52 4.80
C SER A 12 5.43 -10.92 6.28
N GLU A 13 5.47 -9.96 7.20
CA GLU A 13 5.32 -10.18 8.66
C GLU A 13 3.93 -10.70 9.04
N ALA A 14 2.88 -10.34 8.28
CA ALA A 14 1.52 -10.84 8.46
C ALA A 14 1.33 -12.28 7.95
N GLY A 15 2.34 -12.89 7.32
CA GLY A 15 2.29 -14.24 6.80
C GLY A 15 1.66 -14.37 5.41
N ALA A 16 1.72 -13.33 4.58
CA ALA A 16 1.33 -13.44 3.18
C ALA A 16 2.18 -14.50 2.45
N SER A 17 1.52 -15.33 1.63
CA SER A 17 2.19 -16.40 0.89
C SER A 17 3.21 -15.88 -0.11
N ILE A 18 2.81 -14.86 -0.88
CA ILE A 18 3.66 -14.18 -1.86
C ILE A 18 3.17 -12.74 -2.03
N VAL A 19 4.10 -11.81 -2.14
CA VAL A 19 3.83 -10.38 -2.35
C VAL A 19 4.50 -9.97 -3.64
N PHE A 20 3.70 -9.73 -4.68
CA PHE A 20 4.19 -9.16 -5.93
C PHE A 20 4.29 -7.65 -5.80
N ALA A 21 5.51 -7.13 -5.87
CA ALA A 21 5.79 -5.70 -5.83
C ALA A 21 6.12 -5.21 -7.25
N GLY A 22 5.20 -4.43 -7.82
CA GLY A 22 5.34 -3.84 -9.14
C GLY A 22 6.39 -2.73 -9.21
N GLU A 23 7.20 -2.76 -10.26
CA GLU A 23 8.21 -1.75 -10.56
C GLU A 23 8.10 -1.33 -12.04
N ALA A 24 7.82 -0.04 -12.28
CA ALA A 24 7.64 0.48 -13.64
C ALA A 24 8.96 0.52 -14.43
N GLU A 25 10.02 1.07 -13.84
CA GLU A 25 11.33 1.17 -14.48
C GLU A 25 12.33 0.15 -13.92
N SER A 26 12.14 -1.13 -14.24
CA SER A 26 13.02 -2.22 -13.76
C SER A 26 14.50 -2.08 -14.15
N TRP A 27 14.78 -1.33 -15.22
CA TRP A 27 16.12 -1.00 -15.70
C TRP A 27 16.80 0.13 -14.90
N ARG A 28 16.05 0.91 -14.12
CA ARG A 28 16.58 2.07 -13.39
C ARG A 28 17.03 1.63 -12.00
N HIS A 29 18.32 1.73 -11.72
CA HIS A 29 18.84 1.47 -10.38
C HIS A 29 18.37 2.52 -9.37
N TRP A 30 17.88 2.06 -8.22
CA TRP A 30 17.57 2.89 -7.05
C TRP A 30 18.04 2.20 -5.76
N PRO A 31 18.55 2.96 -4.77
CA PRO A 31 19.30 2.41 -3.64
C PRO A 31 18.49 1.56 -2.67
N GLU A 32 17.16 1.66 -2.70
CA GLU A 32 16.28 0.90 -1.81
C GLU A 32 15.78 -0.42 -2.45
N ARG A 33 16.20 -0.73 -3.69
CA ARG A 33 15.78 -1.93 -4.44
C ARG A 33 16.24 -3.20 -3.76
N GLU A 34 17.51 -3.23 -3.37
CA GLU A 34 18.13 -4.35 -2.66
C GLU A 34 17.43 -4.60 -1.31
N ASN A 35 17.05 -3.54 -0.61
CA ASN A 35 16.31 -3.65 0.64
C ASN A 35 14.93 -4.28 0.43
N LEU A 36 14.25 -4.01 -0.69
CA LEU A 36 12.96 -4.60 -1.02
C LEU A 36 13.10 -6.08 -1.44
N GLN A 37 14.14 -6.41 -2.21
CA GLN A 37 14.47 -7.78 -2.59
C GLN A 37 14.90 -8.65 -1.41
N SER A 38 15.47 -8.05 -0.36
CA SER A 38 15.88 -8.79 0.84
C SER A 38 14.72 -9.25 1.73
N ILE A 39 13.49 -8.81 1.44
CA ILE A 39 12.29 -9.17 2.23
C ILE A 39 11.82 -10.56 1.80
N ALA A 40 11.57 -11.43 2.78
CA ALA A 40 11.05 -12.77 2.53
C ALA A 40 9.68 -12.72 1.82
N ASN A 41 9.47 -13.62 0.87
CA ASN A 41 8.21 -13.79 0.11
C ASN A 41 7.81 -12.57 -0.75
N VAL A 42 8.75 -11.66 -1.04
CA VAL A 42 8.52 -10.53 -1.95
C VAL A 42 9.19 -10.81 -3.29
N GLU A 43 8.41 -10.69 -4.36
CA GLU A 43 8.88 -10.82 -5.74
C GLU A 43 8.71 -9.48 -6.47
N LEU A 44 9.79 -9.01 -7.10
CA LEU A 44 9.74 -7.81 -7.94
C LEU A 44 9.34 -8.18 -9.36
N VAL A 45 8.28 -7.55 -9.84
CA VAL A 45 7.74 -7.77 -11.18
C VAL A 45 7.70 -6.46 -11.96
N PRO A 46 8.03 -6.46 -13.26
CA PRO A 46 7.86 -5.28 -14.09
C PRO A 46 6.36 -4.96 -14.19
N LEU A 47 5.95 -3.76 -13.76
CA LEU A 47 4.56 -3.33 -13.81
C LEU A 47 4.46 -1.81 -13.88
N ASP A 48 3.87 -1.29 -14.95
CA ASP A 48 3.43 0.09 -15.05
C ASP A 48 1.90 0.15 -15.12
N VAL A 49 1.27 0.76 -14.11
CA VAL A 49 -0.20 0.91 -14.07
C VAL A 49 -0.73 1.99 -15.02
N SER A 50 0.18 2.77 -15.63
CA SER A 50 -0.16 3.76 -16.66
C SER A 50 -0.33 3.11 -18.04
N ASP A 51 0.23 1.91 -18.22
CA ASP A 51 0.15 1.12 -19.45
C ASP A 51 -0.80 -0.07 -19.25
N THR A 52 -1.94 -0.01 -19.94
CA THR A 52 -2.95 -1.07 -19.89
C THR A 52 -2.41 -2.43 -20.33
N GLN A 53 -1.49 -2.45 -21.30
CA GLN A 53 -0.92 -3.70 -21.81
C GLN A 53 -0.07 -4.39 -20.73
N SER A 54 0.78 -3.63 -20.04
CA SER A 54 1.59 -4.13 -18.91
C SER A 54 0.72 -4.77 -17.82
N VAL A 55 -0.42 -4.17 -17.50
CA VAL A 55 -1.35 -4.71 -16.49
C VAL A 55 -1.99 -6.01 -16.97
N GLU A 56 -2.48 -6.06 -18.21
CA GLU A 56 -3.14 -7.24 -18.77
C GLU A 56 -2.21 -8.45 -18.86
N GLU A 57 -0.98 -8.23 -19.34
CA GLU A 57 0.05 -9.28 -19.45
C GLU A 57 0.41 -9.84 -18.08
N LEU A 58 0.76 -8.98 -17.12
CA LEU A 58 1.13 -9.42 -15.77
C LEU A 58 -0.03 -10.10 -15.04
N CYS A 59 -1.26 -9.59 -15.19
CA CYS A 59 -2.44 -10.23 -14.58
C CYS A 59 -2.69 -11.63 -15.18
N GLY A 60 -2.39 -11.82 -16.47
CA GLY A 60 -2.43 -13.12 -17.13
C GLY A 60 -1.40 -14.10 -16.55
N GLU A 61 -0.17 -13.62 -16.29
CA GLU A 61 0.91 -14.43 -15.73
C GLU A 61 0.67 -14.87 -14.27
N ILE A 62 0.09 -13.99 -13.44
CA ILE A 62 -0.18 -14.27 -12.01
C ILE A 62 -1.27 -15.35 -11.83
N GLY A 63 -2.06 -15.68 -12.86
CA GLY A 63 -2.93 -16.86 -12.84
C GLY A 63 -4.21 -16.72 -12.01
N GLY A 64 -4.68 -15.48 -11.79
CA GLY A 64 -6.08 -15.19 -11.46
C GLY A 64 -6.54 -15.36 -10.01
N LYS A 65 -5.64 -15.64 -9.06
CA LYS A 65 -6.00 -15.72 -7.63
C LYS A 65 -5.13 -14.79 -6.78
N VAL A 66 -5.48 -13.51 -6.81
CA VAL A 66 -4.89 -12.48 -5.95
C VAL A 66 -5.86 -12.20 -4.80
N ASP A 67 -5.43 -12.44 -3.55
CA ASP A 67 -6.25 -12.19 -2.38
C ASP A 67 -6.38 -10.70 -2.06
N ILE A 68 -5.28 -9.95 -2.22
CA ILE A 68 -5.19 -8.52 -1.87
C ILE A 68 -4.46 -7.78 -2.99
N LEU A 69 -5.11 -6.74 -3.54
CA LEU A 69 -4.51 -5.80 -4.47
C LEU A 69 -4.34 -4.44 -3.79
N VAL A 70 -3.10 -3.93 -3.73
CA VAL A 70 -2.81 -2.59 -3.22
C VAL A 70 -2.16 -1.75 -4.31
N ASN A 71 -2.88 -0.73 -4.79
CA ASN A 71 -2.32 0.24 -5.73
C ASN A 71 -1.67 1.41 -4.98
N ASN A 72 -0.33 1.51 -5.05
CA ASN A 72 0.46 2.63 -4.49
C ASN A 72 1.04 3.54 -5.59
N ALA A 73 0.51 3.47 -6.82
CA ALA A 73 0.90 4.40 -7.85
C ALA A 73 0.36 5.79 -7.51
N ARG A 74 1.25 6.72 -7.21
CA ARG A 74 0.88 8.14 -7.11
C ARG A 74 0.69 8.70 -8.51
N PHE A 75 -0.52 8.56 -9.05
CA PHE A 75 -0.98 9.39 -10.16
C PHE A 75 -1.97 10.42 -9.62
N VAL A 76 -1.47 11.62 -9.34
CA VAL A 76 -2.34 12.76 -8.95
C VAL A 76 -2.78 13.43 -10.24
N ARG A 77 -4.09 13.44 -10.51
CA ARG A 77 -4.64 14.20 -11.63
C ARG A 77 -4.39 15.70 -11.38
N PRO A 78 -3.73 16.43 -12.30
CA PRO A 78 -3.64 17.88 -12.20
C PRO A 78 -5.06 18.50 -12.16
N GLY A 79 -5.33 19.36 -11.18
CA GLY A 79 -6.61 20.08 -11.08
C GLY A 79 -7.74 19.41 -10.29
N GLY A 80 -7.47 18.38 -9.48
CA GLY A 80 -8.44 17.89 -8.48
C GLY A 80 -8.42 18.75 -7.20
N VAL A 81 -9.50 18.75 -6.41
CA VAL A 81 -9.61 19.49 -5.11
C VAL A 81 -8.45 19.20 -4.13
N VAL A 82 -7.73 18.10 -4.33
CA VAL A 82 -6.54 17.70 -3.57
C VAL A 82 -5.29 18.53 -3.92
N ASP A 83 -5.25 19.16 -5.09
CA ASP A 83 -4.16 20.02 -5.56
C ASP A 83 -4.24 21.44 -4.93
N GLY A 84 -5.44 21.82 -4.50
CA GLY A 84 -5.72 23.11 -3.88
C GLY A 84 -5.83 23.02 -2.37
N GLY A 85 -4.77 22.60 -1.66
CA GLY A 85 -4.43 22.98 -0.27
C GLY A 85 -5.51 23.06 0.83
N ASN A 86 -6.71 22.51 0.65
CA ASN A 86 -7.87 22.85 1.49
C ASN A 86 -8.66 21.63 1.99
N LEU A 87 -7.96 20.55 2.33
CA LEU A 87 -8.53 19.40 3.03
C LEU A 87 -9.00 19.75 4.46
N VAL A 88 -8.56 20.88 5.01
CA VAL A 88 -8.92 21.35 6.36
C VAL A 88 -10.42 21.70 6.50
N PHE A 89 -11.09 22.06 5.41
CA PHE A 89 -12.52 22.41 5.44
C PHE A 89 -13.45 21.20 5.31
N ALA A 90 -13.03 20.13 4.62
CA ALA A 90 -13.80 18.89 4.55
C ALA A 90 -13.86 18.18 5.91
N GLN A 91 -12.81 18.28 6.73
CA GLN A 91 -12.78 17.70 8.07
C GLN A 91 -13.59 18.51 9.11
N LYS A 92 -13.85 19.81 8.88
CA LYS A 92 -14.55 20.69 9.83
C LYS A 92 -16.08 20.67 9.75
N GLY A 93 -16.67 19.94 8.79
CA GLY A 93 -18.12 19.93 8.57
C GLY A 93 -18.92 18.84 9.31
N ASN A 94 -18.27 17.86 9.95
CA ASN A 94 -18.97 16.73 10.57
C ASN A 94 -18.31 16.30 11.90
N GLY A 95 -18.63 16.99 12.98
CA GLY A 95 -18.13 16.63 14.31
C GLY A 95 -18.77 17.44 15.43
N SER A 96 -20.09 17.59 15.40
CA SER A 96 -20.82 17.90 16.63
C SER A 96 -20.86 16.62 17.47
N GLU A 97 -20.05 16.63 18.53
CA GLU A 97 -20.26 15.88 19.78
C GLU A 97 -20.14 14.35 19.67
N LEU A 98 -18.89 13.86 19.71
CA LEU A 98 -18.58 12.54 20.26
C LEU A 98 -17.91 12.72 21.62
N SER A 99 -18.69 12.34 22.63
CA SER A 99 -18.32 12.19 24.02
C SER A 99 -17.02 11.42 24.19
N ARG A 100 -16.30 11.75 25.27
CA ARG A 100 -15.03 11.19 25.77
C ARG A 100 -15.09 9.69 26.16
N ALA A 101 -15.89 8.86 25.47
CA ALA A 101 -16.11 7.44 25.77
C ALA A 101 -15.60 6.46 24.70
N ASP A 102 -15.20 6.92 23.50
CA ASP A 102 -14.78 6.05 22.39
C ASP A 102 -13.27 6.15 22.11
N ALA A 103 -12.44 5.86 23.11
CA ALA A 103 -11.01 5.67 22.88
C ALA A 103 -10.71 4.17 22.65
N PRO A 104 -10.51 3.69 21.40
CA PRO A 104 -9.96 2.36 21.21
C PRO A 104 -8.45 2.38 21.43
N CYS A 105 -8.04 1.71 22.50
CA CYS A 105 -6.73 1.15 22.83
C CYS A 105 -5.56 1.63 21.95
N SER A 106 -4.82 2.60 22.47
CA SER A 106 -3.47 2.90 22.03
C SER A 106 -2.57 1.66 22.13
N GLY A 107 -2.21 1.10 20.97
CA GLY A 107 -1.01 0.28 20.76
C GLY A 107 -1.12 -1.20 21.10
N VAL A 108 -1.21 -2.05 20.07
CA VAL A 108 -0.68 -3.42 20.06
C VAL A 108 -0.25 -3.79 18.62
N TRP A 109 0.94 -4.41 18.51
CA TRP A 109 1.38 -5.55 17.66
C TRP A 109 2.91 -5.44 17.46
N PRO A 110 3.73 -6.53 17.41
CA PRO A 110 3.36 -7.94 17.33
C PRO A 110 3.94 -8.82 18.46
N GLY A 111 3.09 -9.71 18.99
CA GLY A 111 3.45 -10.74 19.96
C GLY A 111 2.28 -11.23 20.81
N ASP A 112 1.20 -10.46 20.91
CA ASP A 112 0.15 -10.72 21.90
C ASP A 112 -1.23 -11.01 21.29
N ALA A 113 -1.89 -11.98 21.91
CA ALA A 113 -3.07 -12.68 21.41
C ALA A 113 -4.32 -11.80 21.36
N ARG A 114 -5.14 -12.04 20.33
CA ARG A 114 -6.51 -11.57 20.05
C ARG A 114 -7.11 -10.53 21.02
N PRO A 115 -7.51 -9.34 20.55
CA PRO A 115 -8.24 -8.40 21.38
C PRO A 115 -9.59 -9.00 21.77
N ARG A 116 -9.84 -9.09 23.07
CA ARG A 116 -11.13 -9.49 23.63
C ARG A 116 -11.93 -8.22 23.90
N CYS A 117 -12.79 -7.86 22.94
CA CYS A 117 -13.94 -6.97 23.06
C CYS A 117 -15.00 -7.55 22.13
#